data_AF-A0A2K8ZCN1-F1
#
_entry.id   AF-A0A2K8ZCN1-F1
#
_cell.length_a   1.000
_cell.length_b   1.000
_cell.length_c   1.000
_cell.angle_alpha   90.00
_cell.angle_beta   90.00
_cell.angle_gamma   90.00
#
_symmetry.space_group_name_H-M   'P 1'
#
loop_
_entity.id
_entity.type
_entity.pdbx_description
1 polymer ?
#
loop_
_entity_poly.entity_id
_entity_poly.type
_entity_poly.pdbx_seq_one_letter_code
_entity_poly.pdbx_strand_id
1 'polypeptide(L)'
;MFETIMNLVQQHAGQSVVNNPAIPNDQNDNVLQTVTGSIMNGLGQQAQGGGLGSLKGMATGQGDSSTLADHPATQGVQQTVQQDLMSKLGISPQVAMSVAGSLVPMVLSKLMHKADDPNDSSVDAGSLMSSLGGQGGGLGGLFGK
;
A
#
# COMPACT_ATOMS: atom_id res chain seq x y z
N MET A 1 -2.72 2.83 -11.61
CA MET A 1 -2.78 2.51 -10.17
C MET A 1 -1.42 2.13 -9.60
N PHE A 2 -0.72 1.12 -10.16
CA PHE A 2 0.67 0.83 -9.77
C PHE A 2 1.58 2.06 -9.82
N GLU A 3 1.56 2.79 -10.93
CA GLU A 3 2.34 4.03 -11.08
C GLU A 3 1.97 5.09 -10.04
N THR A 4 0.70 5.18 -9.66
CA THR A 4 0.27 6.12 -8.61
C THR A 4 0.87 5.75 -7.26
N ILE A 5 0.80 4.49 -6.87
CA ILE A 5 1.43 4.00 -5.63
C ILE A 5 2.94 4.17 -5.71
N MET A 6 3.55 3.85 -6.86
CA MET A 6 4.99 4.02 -7.07
C MET A 6 5.40 5.48 -6.84
N ASN A 7 4.67 6.43 -7.42
CA ASN A 7 4.93 7.85 -7.21
C ASN A 7 4.79 8.24 -5.73
N LEU A 8 3.76 7.74 -5.04
CA LEU A 8 3.59 8.00 -3.60
C LEU A 8 4.71 7.40 -2.76
N VAL A 9 5.15 6.18 -3.07
CA VAL A 9 6.26 5.50 -2.41
C VAL A 9 7.54 6.28 -2.66
N GLN A 10 7.86 6.62 -3.91
CA GLN A 10 9.06 7.40 -4.28
C GLN A 10 9.13 8.75 -3.56
N GLN A 11 8.01 9.48 -3.48
CA GLN A 11 7.95 10.77 -2.79
C GLN A 11 8.31 10.69 -1.31
N HIS A 12 8.15 9.52 -0.68
CA HIS A 12 8.29 9.35 0.77
C HIS A 12 9.40 8.37 1.17
N ALA A 13 9.91 7.57 0.24
CA ALA A 13 10.98 6.61 0.42
C ALA A 13 12.36 7.26 0.61
N GLY A 14 12.48 8.58 0.42
CA GLY A 14 13.75 9.30 0.55
C GLY A 14 14.49 8.98 1.85
N GLN A 15 13.85 9.07 3.01
CA GLN A 15 14.52 8.80 4.28
C GLN A 15 14.61 7.30 4.63
N SER A 16 13.61 6.52 4.25
CA SER A 16 13.51 5.11 4.67
C SER A 16 14.22 4.13 3.74
N VAL A 17 14.44 4.52 2.49
CA VAL A 17 15.07 3.69 1.44
C VAL A 17 16.32 4.39 0.91
N VAL A 18 16.18 5.57 0.31
CA VAL A 18 17.28 6.22 -0.43
C VAL A 18 18.43 6.66 0.49
N ASN A 19 18.10 7.20 1.66
CA ASN A 19 19.08 7.64 2.66
C ASN A 19 19.36 6.57 3.73
N ASN A 20 18.90 5.33 3.54
CA ASN A 20 19.05 4.27 4.52
C ASN A 20 20.35 3.49 4.26
N PRO A 21 21.36 3.57 5.15
CA PRO A 21 22.66 2.91 4.92
C PRO A 21 22.57 1.37 4.94
N ALA A 22 21.46 0.81 5.44
CA ALA A 22 21.24 -0.63 5.44
C ALA A 22 20.66 -1.15 4.12
N ILE A 23 20.31 -0.26 3.18
CA ILE A 23 19.83 -0.60 1.84
C ILE A 23 20.91 -0.15 0.84
N PRO A 24 21.48 -1.06 0.05
CA PRO A 24 22.41 -0.69 -1.01
C PRO A 24 21.73 0.26 -2.00
N ASN A 25 22.41 1.33 -2.41
CA ASN A 25 21.83 2.31 -3.33
C ASN A 25 21.37 1.68 -4.66
N ASP A 26 22.08 0.65 -5.13
CA ASP A 26 21.73 -0.11 -6.34
C ASP A 26 20.44 -0.94 -6.18
N GLN A 27 19.99 -1.15 -4.94
CA GLN A 27 18.73 -1.82 -4.61
C GLN A 27 17.58 -0.84 -4.40
N ASN A 28 17.81 0.48 -4.38
CA ASN A 28 16.76 1.47 -4.10
C ASN A 28 15.56 1.29 -5.03
N ASP A 29 15.80 1.19 -6.34
CA ASP A 29 14.73 0.99 -7.33
C ASP A 29 13.97 -0.33 -7.12
N ASN A 30 14.69 -1.42 -6.82
CA ASN A 30 14.09 -2.73 -6.54
C ASN A 30 13.25 -2.70 -5.26
N VAL A 31 13.72 -1.99 -4.22
CA VAL A 31 12.98 -1.77 -2.97
C VAL A 31 11.71 -0.99 -3.27
N LEU A 32 11.79 0.12 -4.01
CA LEU A 32 10.63 0.93 -4.38
C LEU A 32 9.58 0.11 -5.16
N GLN A 33 10.01 -0.66 -6.16
CA GLN A 33 9.13 -1.54 -6.93
C GLN A 33 8.51 -2.64 -6.06
N THR A 34 9.31 -3.26 -5.19
CA THR A 34 8.85 -4.32 -4.29
C THR A 34 7.83 -3.78 -3.29
N VAL A 35 8.12 -2.65 -2.64
CA VAL A 35 7.18 -1.98 -1.72
C VAL A 35 5.88 -1.64 -2.46
N THR A 36 5.97 -1.06 -3.65
CA THR A 36 4.79 -0.70 -4.46
C THR A 36 3.91 -1.92 -4.77
N GLY A 37 4.50 -2.99 -5.30
CA GLY A 37 3.77 -4.23 -5.59
C GLY A 37 3.19 -4.88 -4.34
N SER A 38 3.93 -4.85 -3.23
CA SER A 38 3.49 -5.39 -1.95
C SER A 38 2.32 -4.62 -1.35
N ILE A 39 2.34 -3.28 -1.45
CA ILE A 39 1.23 -2.44 -1.01
C ILE A 39 -0.02 -2.77 -1.82
N MET A 40 0.09 -2.89 -3.15
CA MET A 40 -1.03 -3.31 -3.99
C MET A 40 -1.57 -4.69 -3.61
N ASN A 41 -0.69 -5.67 -3.44
CA ASN A 41 -1.07 -7.02 -3.05
C ASN A 41 -1.75 -7.05 -1.67
N GLY A 42 -1.18 -6.36 -0.69
CA GLY A 42 -1.75 -6.24 0.66
C GLY A 42 -3.11 -5.56 0.63
N LEU A 43 -3.25 -4.47 -0.12
CA LEU A 43 -4.52 -3.78 -0.31
C LEU A 43 -5.57 -4.70 -0.96
N GLY A 44 -5.19 -5.46 -1.99
CA GLY A 44 -6.07 -6.43 -2.64
C GLY A 44 -6.55 -7.53 -1.68
N GLN A 45 -5.68 -8.01 -0.79
CA GLN A 45 -6.05 -8.97 0.25
C GLN A 45 -7.01 -8.34 1.29
N GLN A 46 -6.73 -7.10 1.71
CA GLN A 46 -7.60 -6.39 2.66
C GLN A 46 -8.95 -5.98 2.05
N ALA A 47 -9.00 -5.74 0.74
CA ALA A 47 -10.25 -5.51 0.00
C ALA A 47 -11.18 -6.71 0.11
N GLN A 48 -10.64 -7.91 -0.12
CA GLN A 48 -11.36 -9.17 -0.02
C GLN A 48 -11.81 -9.45 1.42
N GLY A 49 -11.03 -9.02 2.41
CA GLY A 49 -11.36 -9.14 3.84
C GLY A 49 -12.29 -8.05 4.40
N GLY A 50 -12.73 -7.07 3.59
CA GLY A 50 -13.60 -5.98 4.03
C GLY A 50 -12.92 -4.88 4.86
N GLY A 51 -11.61 -4.95 5.07
CA GLY A 51 -10.85 -4.01 5.91
C GLY A 51 -10.67 -2.61 5.31
N LEU A 52 -10.87 -2.45 4.00
CA LEU A 52 -10.63 -1.17 3.31
C LEU A 52 -11.69 -0.10 3.60
N GLY A 53 -12.94 -0.48 3.88
CA GLY A 53 -14.00 0.48 4.18
C GLY A 53 -13.69 1.29 5.44
N SER A 54 -13.28 0.58 6.50
CA SER A 54 -12.85 1.17 7.77
C SER A 54 -11.57 2.00 7.62
N LEU A 55 -10.60 1.50 6.83
CA LEU A 55 -9.40 2.28 6.49
C LEU A 55 -9.72 3.59 5.79
N LYS A 56 -10.65 3.57 4.83
CA LYS A 56 -11.00 4.75 4.05
C LYS A 56 -11.53 5.85 4.97
N GLY A 57 -12.55 5.55 5.79
CA GLY A 57 -13.13 6.55 6.69
C GLY A 57 -12.12 7.11 7.69
N MET A 58 -11.18 6.28 8.15
CA MET A 58 -10.09 6.72 9.02
C MET A 58 -9.07 7.60 8.30
N ALA A 59 -8.67 7.22 7.10
CA ALA A 59 -7.67 7.95 6.32
C ALA A 59 -8.16 9.32 5.84
N THR A 60 -9.45 9.48 5.55
CA THR A 60 -10.05 10.77 5.11
C THR A 60 -10.44 11.69 6.27
N GLY A 61 -10.08 11.34 7.52
CA GLY A 61 -10.36 12.18 8.69
C GLY A 61 -11.78 12.05 9.24
N GLN A 62 -12.55 11.05 8.80
CA GLN A 62 -13.83 10.68 9.41
C GLN A 62 -13.64 9.77 10.65
N GLY A 63 -12.39 9.51 11.05
CA GLY A 63 -11.97 8.87 12.30
C GLY A 63 -10.60 9.38 12.78
N ASP A 64 -10.15 8.95 13.96
CA ASP A 64 -8.88 9.38 14.56
C ASP A 64 -7.67 9.03 13.66
N SER A 65 -6.97 10.05 13.13
CA SER A 65 -5.82 9.88 12.25
C SER A 65 -4.63 9.15 12.91
N SER A 66 -4.59 9.17 14.25
CA SER A 66 -3.50 8.60 15.06
C SER A 66 -3.47 7.07 15.08
N THR A 67 -4.49 6.39 14.55
CA THR A 67 -4.66 4.93 14.64
C THR A 67 -4.61 4.23 13.27
N LEU A 68 -4.26 4.94 12.18
CA LEU A 68 -4.16 4.32 10.85
C LEU A 68 -3.04 3.27 10.79
N ALA A 69 -1.91 3.52 11.45
CA ALA A 69 -0.83 2.53 11.57
C ALA A 69 -1.27 1.30 12.36
N ASP A 70 -2.13 1.47 13.37
CA ASP A 70 -2.64 0.39 14.21
C ASP A 70 -3.81 -0.38 13.57
N HIS A 71 -4.36 0.13 12.46
CA HIS A 71 -5.49 -0.50 11.80
C HIS A 71 -5.09 -1.88 11.25
N PRO A 72 -5.90 -2.94 11.44
CA PRO A 72 -5.58 -4.31 11.03
C PRO A 72 -5.24 -4.44 9.54
N ALA A 73 -5.92 -3.66 8.70
CA ALA A 73 -5.61 -3.65 7.28
C ALA A 73 -4.28 -2.96 6.93
N THR A 74 -3.88 -1.92 7.66
CA THR A 74 -2.53 -1.34 7.52
C THR A 74 -1.48 -2.33 7.99
N GLN A 75 -1.70 -3.00 9.11
CA GLN A 75 -0.83 -4.05 9.64
C GLN A 75 -0.67 -5.22 8.66
N GLY A 76 -1.75 -5.67 8.03
CA GLY A 76 -1.68 -6.72 7.00
C GLY A 76 -0.87 -6.31 5.77
N VAL A 77 -1.01 -5.06 5.33
CA VAL A 77 -0.19 -4.52 4.24
C VAL A 77 1.28 -4.39 4.67
N GLN A 78 1.54 -3.93 5.89
CA GLN A 78 2.89 -3.84 6.44
C GLN A 78 3.57 -5.22 6.49
N GLN A 79 2.86 -6.25 6.96
CA GLN A 79 3.37 -7.62 6.98
C GLN A 79 3.70 -8.12 5.57
N THR A 80 2.83 -7.86 4.59
CA THR A 80 3.06 -8.23 3.18
C THR A 80 4.33 -7.56 2.64
N VAL A 81 4.49 -6.25 2.87
CA VAL A 81 5.66 -5.48 2.44
C VAL A 81 6.94 -6.00 3.11
N GLN A 82 6.88 -6.26 4.41
CA GLN A 82 8.02 -6.82 5.15
C GLN A 82 8.43 -8.16 4.56
N GLN A 83 7.47 -9.07 4.36
CA GLN A 83 7.71 -10.40 3.81
C GLN A 83 8.32 -10.35 2.41
N ASP A 84 7.83 -9.48 1.55
CA ASP A 84 8.35 -9.31 0.19
C ASP A 84 9.75 -8.70 0.18
N LEU A 85 10.02 -7.68 1.01
CA LEU A 85 11.37 -7.12 1.12
C LEU A 85 12.40 -8.14 1.63
N MET A 86 12.01 -8.95 2.62
CA MET A 86 12.87 -10.00 3.15
C MET A 86 13.09 -11.12 2.13
N SER A 87 12.03 -11.62 1.50
CA SER A 87 12.10 -12.80 0.62
C SER A 87 12.64 -12.49 -0.78
N LYS A 88 12.33 -11.31 -1.34
CA LYS A 88 12.72 -10.94 -2.71
C LYS A 88 14.07 -10.25 -2.76
N LEU A 89 14.37 -9.40 -1.77
CA LEU A 89 15.57 -8.56 -1.78
C LEU A 89 16.59 -8.96 -0.72
N GLY A 90 16.26 -9.92 0.17
CA GLY A 90 17.15 -10.30 1.26
C GLY A 90 17.35 -9.19 2.30
N ILE A 91 16.44 -8.21 2.36
CA ILE A 91 16.49 -7.11 3.32
C ILE A 91 16.29 -7.70 4.73
N SER A 92 17.05 -7.21 5.72
CA SER A 92 16.90 -7.70 7.09
C SER A 92 15.52 -7.35 7.67
N PRO A 93 14.96 -8.19 8.56
CA PRO A 93 13.64 -7.95 9.15
C PRO A 93 13.51 -6.55 9.78
N GLN A 94 14.57 -6.06 10.44
CA GLN A 94 14.61 -4.75 11.09
C GLN A 94 14.47 -3.61 10.08
N VAL A 95 15.17 -3.70 8.96
CA VAL A 95 15.11 -2.69 7.89
C VAL A 95 13.77 -2.77 7.18
N ALA A 96 13.29 -3.97 6.88
CA ALA A 96 11.99 -4.18 6.26
C ALA A 96 10.85 -3.63 7.14
N MET A 97 10.90 -3.86 8.45
CA MET A 97 9.96 -3.29 9.42
C MET A 97 10.02 -1.77 9.44
N SER A 98 11.22 -1.17 9.40
CA SER A 98 11.38 0.29 9.36
C SER A 98 10.78 0.89 8.09
N VAL A 99 11.07 0.31 6.92
CA VAL A 99 10.53 0.75 5.62
C VAL A 99 9.01 0.59 5.57
N ALA A 100 8.48 -0.56 5.97
CA ALA A 100 7.04 -0.79 5.97
C ALA A 100 6.33 0.10 7.00
N GLY A 101 6.96 0.31 8.17
CA GLY A 101 6.45 1.15 9.25
C GLY A 101 6.27 2.60 8.86
N SER A 102 7.17 3.15 8.04
CA SER A 102 7.10 4.54 7.59
C SER A 102 6.28 4.71 6.30
N LEU A 103 6.50 3.85 5.31
CA LEU A 103 5.93 4.05 3.97
C LEU A 103 4.49 3.57 3.87
N VAL A 104 4.13 2.44 4.50
CA VAL A 104 2.79 1.87 4.30
C VAL A 104 1.70 2.79 4.85
N PRO A 105 1.72 3.26 6.12
CA PRO A 105 0.65 4.11 6.63
C PRO A 105 0.53 5.41 5.83
N MET A 106 1.67 5.97 5.42
CA MET A 106 1.75 7.22 4.70
C MET A 106 1.22 7.11 3.26
N VAL A 107 1.63 6.08 2.52
CA VAL A 107 1.14 5.81 1.16
C VAL A 107 -0.34 5.47 1.18
N LEU A 108 -0.80 4.66 2.14
CA LEU A 108 -2.22 4.36 2.32
C LEU A 108 -3.04 5.61 2.61
N SER A 109 -2.59 6.45 3.54
CA SER A 109 -3.25 7.72 3.88
C SER A 109 -3.37 8.62 2.64
N LYS A 110 -2.28 8.79 1.88
CA LYS A 110 -2.28 9.61 0.67
C LYS A 110 -3.15 9.02 -0.43
N LEU A 111 -3.12 7.70 -0.61
CA LEU A 111 -3.92 7.01 -1.61
C LEU A 111 -5.42 7.16 -1.32
N MET A 112 -5.84 6.98 -0.08
CA MET A 112 -7.24 7.13 0.33
C MET A 112 -7.69 8.60 0.27
N HIS A 113 -6.83 9.56 0.62
CA HIS A 113 -7.13 10.98 0.40
C HIS A 113 -7.33 11.28 -1.08
N LYS A 114 -6.46 10.80 -1.97
CA LYS A 114 -6.62 10.98 -3.42
C LYS A 114 -7.91 10.34 -3.94
N ALA A 115 -8.24 9.15 -3.45
CA ALA A 115 -9.48 8.43 -3.77
C ALA A 115 -10.78 9.17 -3.43
N ASP A 116 -10.70 10.10 -2.47
CA ASP A 116 -11.83 10.86 -1.94
C ASP A 116 -11.77 12.33 -2.36
N ASP A 117 -10.70 12.77 -3.05
CA ASP A 117 -10.53 14.14 -3.49
C ASP A 117 -11.25 14.36 -4.84
N PRO A 118 -12.33 15.17 -4.89
CA PRO A 118 -13.06 15.44 -6.12
C PRO A 118 -12.25 16.25 -7.15
N ASN A 119 -11.11 16.82 -6.74
CA ASN A 119 -10.22 17.59 -7.63
C ASN A 119 -9.02 16.76 -8.13
N ASP A 120 -8.84 15.52 -7.66
CA ASP A 120 -7.73 14.65 -8.04
C ASP A 120 -8.23 13.37 -8.74
N SER A 121 -8.34 13.43 -10.07
CA SER A 121 -8.74 12.27 -10.89
C SER A 121 -7.61 11.25 -11.12
N SER A 122 -6.48 11.34 -10.41
CA SER A 122 -5.39 10.36 -10.57
C SER A 122 -5.71 9.02 -9.92
N VAL A 123 -6.61 9.03 -8.93
CA VAL A 123 -7.12 7.85 -8.23
C VAL A 123 -8.57 8.11 -7.86
N ASP A 124 -9.52 7.53 -8.58
CA ASP A 124 -10.92 7.56 -8.14
C ASP A 124 -11.27 6.32 -7.33
N ALA A 125 -12.16 6.43 -6.35
CA ALA A 125 -12.66 5.30 -5.56
C ALA A 125 -13.16 4.13 -6.44
N GLY A 126 -13.77 4.41 -7.59
CA GLY A 126 -14.18 3.41 -8.57
C GLY A 126 -13.00 2.67 -9.22
N SER A 127 -11.94 3.41 -9.59
CA SER A 127 -10.71 2.83 -10.15
C SER A 127 -9.94 2.00 -9.12
N LEU A 128 -9.94 2.44 -7.86
CA LEU A 128 -9.39 1.73 -6.71
C LEU A 128 -10.14 0.41 -6.51
N MET A 129 -11.46 0.46 -6.40
CA MET A 129 -12.30 -0.74 -6.24
C MET A 129 -12.14 -1.69 -7.44
N SER A 130 -12.05 -1.16 -8.66
CA SER A 130 -11.83 -1.98 -9.86
C SER A 130 -10.42 -2.59 -9.89
N SER A 131 -9.40 -1.89 -9.41
CA SER A 131 -8.02 -2.40 -9.35
C SER A 131 -7.80 -3.43 -8.23
N LEU A 132 -8.50 -3.27 -7.10
CA LEU A 132 -8.38 -4.14 -5.93
C LEU A 132 -9.35 -5.33 -6.01
N GLY A 133 -10.55 -5.12 -6.56
CA GLY A 133 -11.54 -6.17 -6.80
C GLY A 133 -11.29 -6.96 -8.09
N GLY A 134 -10.67 -6.34 -9.10
CA GLY A 134 -10.44 -6.93 -10.42
C GLY A 134 -9.30 -7.97 -10.47
N GLN A 135 -8.44 -8.05 -9.46
CA GLN A 135 -7.32 -9.01 -9.44
C GLN A 135 -7.48 -10.17 -8.44
N GLY A 136 -8.53 -10.15 -7.60
CA GLY A 136 -8.89 -11.25 -6.69
C GLY A 136 -10.28 -11.86 -6.93
N GLY A 137 -11.09 -11.28 -7.82
CA GLY A 137 -12.50 -11.62 -8.03
C GLY A 137 -12.79 -12.25 -9.40
N GLY A 138 -11.98 -13.20 -9.85
CA GLY A 138 -12.32 -14.06 -10.98
C GLY A 138 -13.43 -15.06 -10.64
N LEU A 139 -14.58 -14.60 -10.11
CA LEU A 139 -15.78 -15.42 -9.88
C LEU A 139 -17.09 -14.66 -10.18
N GLY A 140 -17.03 -13.50 -10.85
CA GLY A 140 -18.21 -12.78 -11.34
C GLY A 140 -18.81 -13.30 -12.66
N GLY A 141 -18.20 -14.31 -13.28
CA GLY A 141 -18.61 -14.82 -14.60
C GLY A 141 -19.51 -16.06 -14.60
N LEU A 142 -19.85 -16.65 -13.45
CA LEU A 142 -20.50 -17.98 -13.40
C LEU A 142 -21.99 -17.97 -12.99
N PHE A 143 -22.65 -16.81 -13.00
CA PHE A 143 -24.10 -16.69 -12.78
C PHE A 143 -24.83 -16.20 -14.04
N GLY A 144 -24.51 -16.83 -15.16
CA GLY A 144 -25.09 -16.54 -16.47
C GLY A 144 -25.45 -17.82 -17.23
N LYS A 145 -26.34 -18.63 -16.67
CA LYS A 145 -27.27 -19.47 -17.44
C LYS A 145 -28.45 -19.93 -16.60
#